data_AF-A0A7W2Y5J5-F1
#
_entry.id   AF-A0A7W2Y5J5-F1
#
_cell.length_a   1.000
_cell.length_b   1.000
_cell.length_c   1.000
_cell.angle_alpha   90.00
_cell.angle_beta   90.00
_cell.angle_gamma   90.00
#
_symmetry.space_group_name_H-M   'P 1'
#
loop_
_entity.id
_entity.type
_entity.pdbx_description
1 polymer ?
#
loop_
_entity_poly.entity_id
_entity_poly.type
_entity_poly.pdbx_seq_one_letter_code
_entity_poly.pdbx_strand_id
1 'polypeptide(L)'
;MTFHSKEPFTTTRLLIGKFFVAESCLKNAVKEFGAIGFFKRAPKIIIQPHEFLEGGLSEVEDRVLREIALGAGAREAHVVV
;
A
#
# COMPACT_ATOMS: atom_id res chain seq x y z
N MET A 1 6.69 -12.69 6.22
CA MET A 1 5.64 -13.22 5.32
C MET A 1 5.52 -12.27 4.15
N THR A 2 5.48 -12.78 2.93
CA THR A 2 5.43 -11.96 1.71
C THR A 2 4.14 -12.27 0.97
N PHE A 3 3.51 -11.23 0.43
CA PHE A 3 2.28 -11.33 -0.35
C PHE A 3 2.57 -10.86 -1.78
N HIS A 4 2.07 -11.59 -2.76
CA HIS A 4 2.26 -11.29 -4.17
C HIS A 4 0.90 -10.96 -4.80
N SER A 5 0.87 -9.92 -5.64
CA SER A 5 -0.30 -9.62 -6.44
C SER A 5 -0.43 -10.64 -7.58
N LYS A 6 -1.67 -10.89 -8.03
CA LYS A 6 -1.93 -11.78 -9.18
C LYS A 6 -1.38 -11.22 -10.49
N GLU A 7 -1.33 -9.89 -10.59
CA GLU A 7 -0.78 -9.16 -11.73
C GLU A 7 0.23 -8.13 -11.22
N PRO A 8 1.24 -7.74 -12.03
CA PRO A 8 2.13 -6.63 -11.69
C PRO A 8 1.34 -5.33 -11.53
N PHE A 9 1.61 -4.59 -10.46
CA PHE A 9 1.11 -3.23 -10.26
C PHE A 9 2.14 -2.14 -10.52
N THR A 10 3.42 -2.50 -10.66
CA THR A 10 4.52 -1.60 -11.00
C THR A 10 4.63 -1.43 -12.51
N THR A 11 5.13 -0.27 -12.95
CA THR A 11 5.42 0.04 -14.35
C THR A 11 6.86 0.50 -14.49
N THR A 12 7.29 0.84 -15.71
CA THR A 12 8.63 1.39 -15.95
C THR A 12 8.87 2.77 -15.32
N ARG A 13 7.81 3.50 -14.93
CA ARG A 13 7.93 4.87 -14.40
C ARG A 13 7.36 5.07 -13.00
N LEU A 14 6.55 4.14 -12.52
CA LEU A 14 5.82 4.28 -11.25
C LEU A 14 5.92 2.97 -10.47
N LEU A 15 6.32 3.07 -9.20
CA LEU A 15 6.27 1.97 -8.25
C LEU A 15 4.85 1.38 -8.17
N ILE A 16 3.83 2.25 -8.13
CA ILE A 16 2.42 1.89 -8.18
C ILE A 16 1.78 2.50 -9.44
N GLY A 17 1.86 1.79 -10.57
CA GLY A 17 1.20 2.19 -11.82
C GLY A 17 -0.20 1.59 -12.03
N LYS A 18 -0.56 0.53 -11.32
CA LYS A 18 -1.94 -0.02 -11.28
C LYS A 18 -2.49 0.00 -9.85
N PHE A 19 -3.18 1.08 -9.50
CA PHE A 19 -3.71 1.35 -8.16
C PHE A 19 -4.50 0.17 -7.56
N PHE A 20 -5.56 -0.26 -8.25
CA PHE A 20 -6.48 -1.29 -7.71
C PHE A 20 -5.79 -2.65 -7.49
N VAL A 21 -4.77 -2.96 -8.29
CA VAL A 21 -4.01 -4.21 -8.13
C VAL A 21 -3.14 -4.15 -6.87
N ALA A 22 -2.48 -3.01 -6.61
CA ALA A 22 -1.71 -2.80 -5.39
C ALA A 22 -2.60 -2.75 -4.13
N GLU A 23 -3.71 -2.00 -4.19
CA GLU A 23 -4.69 -1.90 -3.09
C GLU A 23 -5.25 -3.28 -2.74
N SER A 24 -5.69 -4.06 -3.74
CA SER A 24 -6.22 -5.41 -3.53
C SER A 24 -5.18 -6.35 -2.93
N CYS A 25 -3.92 -6.27 -3.38
CA CYS A 25 -2.81 -7.03 -2.81
C CYS A 25 -2.64 -6.71 -1.32
N LEU A 26 -2.54 -5.42 -0.97
CA LEU A 26 -2.38 -4.98 0.41
C LEU A 26 -3.59 -5.34 1.28
N LYS A 27 -4.81 -5.19 0.76
CA LYS A 27 -6.04 -5.57 1.46
C LYS A 27 -6.08 -7.06 1.81
N ASN A 28 -5.67 -7.92 0.88
CA ASN A 28 -5.56 -9.36 1.12
C ASN A 28 -4.47 -9.65 2.16
N ALA A 29 -3.31 -9.00 2.05
CA ALA A 29 -2.23 -9.14 3.02
C ALA A 29 -2.66 -8.77 4.45
N VAL A 30 -3.32 -7.61 4.63
CA VAL A 30 -3.81 -7.15 5.93
C VAL A 30 -4.89 -8.09 6.48
N LYS A 31 -5.76 -8.64 5.61
CA LYS A 31 -6.78 -9.62 5.98
C LYS A 31 -6.16 -10.94 6.44
N GLU A 32 -5.22 -11.49 5.68
CA GLU A 32 -4.54 -12.75 6.00
C GLU A 32 -3.63 -12.64 7.22
N PHE A 33 -3.03 -11.48 7.43
CA PHE A 33 -2.32 -11.16 8.67
C PHE A 33 -3.26 -11.06 9.89
N GLY A 34 -4.57 -10.99 9.67
CA GLY A 34 -5.56 -10.87 10.73
C GLY A 34 -5.60 -9.49 11.37
N ALA A 35 -5.12 -8.45 10.68
CA ALA A 35 -5.14 -7.07 11.20
C ALA A 35 -6.52 -6.40 11.11
N ILE A 36 -7.45 -6.95 10.32
CA ILE A 36 -8.82 -6.44 10.16
C ILE A 36 -9.86 -7.49 10.57
N GLY A 37 -11.01 -7.03 11.07
CA GLY A 37 -12.13 -7.89 11.50
C GLY A 37 -13.23 -7.10 12.21
N PHE A 38 -14.42 -7.72 12.37
CA PHE A 38 -15.63 -7.05 12.87
C PHE A 38 -15.50 -6.40 14.26
N PHE A 39 -14.68 -6.99 15.13
CA PHE A 39 -14.43 -6.50 16.50
C PHE A 39 -13.01 -5.95 16.67
N LYS A 40 -12.27 -5.74 15.58
CA LYS A 40 -10.88 -5.24 15.63
C LYS A 40 -10.85 -3.76 15.29
N ARG A 41 -10.04 -3.01 16.04
CA ARG A 41 -9.73 -1.62 15.66
C ARG A 41 -8.93 -1.65 14.36
N ALA A 42 -9.33 -0.81 13.40
CA ALA A 42 -8.61 -0.68 12.15
C ALA A 42 -7.11 -0.36 12.38
N PRO A 43 -6.21 -0.99 11.63
CA PRO A 43 -4.76 -0.85 11.83
C PRO A 43 -4.27 0.54 11.41
N LYS A 44 -3.11 0.92 11.95
CA LYS A 44 -2.28 1.95 11.34
C LYS A 44 -1.29 1.27 10.41
N ILE A 45 -1.10 1.78 9.20
CA ILE A 45 -0.16 1.20 8.23
C ILE A 45 0.97 2.21 7.97
N ILE A 46 2.20 1.71 8.00
CA ILE A 46 3.40 2.44 7.59
C ILE A 46 3.88 1.80 6.30
N ILE A 47 4.05 2.61 5.25
CA ILE A 47 4.60 2.18 3.96
C ILE A 47 5.98 2.79 3.80
N GLN A 48 6.95 1.94 3.48
CA GLN A 48 8.30 2.32 3.11
C GLN A 48 8.56 1.84 1.67
N PRO A 49 8.47 2.72 0.66
CA PRO A 49 8.95 2.38 -0.68
C PRO A 49 10.47 2.16 -0.65
N HIS A 50 10.96 1.14 -1.36
CA HIS A 50 12.40 0.84 -1.47
C HIS A 50 12.99 1.13 -2.86
N GLU A 51 12.12 1.47 -3.83
CA GLU A 51 12.47 1.75 -5.23
C GLU A 51 11.70 2.98 -5.72
N PHE A 52 12.12 3.56 -6.86
CA PHE A 52 11.52 4.77 -7.46
C PHE A 52 11.55 5.99 -6.52
N LEU A 53 12.72 6.27 -5.94
CA LEU A 53 12.94 7.37 -4.98
C LEU A 53 13.88 8.44 -5.52
N GLU A 54 14.23 8.39 -6.81
CA GLU A 54 15.09 9.37 -7.44
C GLU A 54 14.44 10.76 -7.42
N GLY A 55 15.04 11.69 -6.65
CA GLY A 55 14.46 13.02 -6.45
C GLY A 55 13.41 13.09 -5.34
N GLY A 56 13.21 12.01 -4.58
CA GLY A 56 12.17 11.88 -3.57
C GLY A 56 10.80 11.57 -4.16
N LEU A 57 9.82 11.32 -3.30
CA LEU A 57 8.44 11.11 -3.74
C LEU A 57 7.81 12.43 -4.17
N SER A 58 7.18 12.43 -5.34
CA SER A 58 6.22 13.48 -5.69
C SER A 58 4.96 13.38 -4.82
N GLU A 59 4.20 14.48 -4.74
CA GLU A 59 2.93 14.51 -4.00
C GLU A 59 1.93 13.46 -4.52
N VAL A 60 1.99 13.13 -5.81
CA VAL A 60 1.14 12.10 -6.42
C VAL A 60 1.55 10.70 -5.93
N GLU A 61 2.84 10.41 -5.86
CA GLU A 61 3.34 9.12 -5.38
C GLU A 61 3.09 8.93 -3.89
N ASP A 62 3.38 9.94 -3.06
CA ASP A 62 3.06 9.91 -1.62
C ASP A 62 1.56 9.68 -1.41
N ARG A 63 0.70 10.41 -2.15
CA ARG A 63 -0.74 10.22 -2.07
C ARG A 63 -1.16 8.81 -2.48
N VAL A 64 -0.64 8.28 -3.58
CA VAL A 64 -0.97 6.92 -4.03
C VAL A 64 -0.63 5.89 -2.96
N LEU A 65 0.53 5.99 -2.32
CA LEU A 65 0.94 5.09 -1.24
C LEU A 65 -0.02 5.19 -0.04
N ARG A 66 -0.43 6.40 0.36
CA ARG A 66 -1.39 6.57 1.46
C ARG A 66 -2.76 6.01 1.14
N GLU A 67 -3.26 6.27 -0.07
CA GLU A 67 -4.60 5.87 -0.50
C GLU A 67 -4.71 4.33 -0.59
N ILE A 68 -3.68 3.62 -1.05
CA ILE A 68 -3.71 2.14 -1.03
C ILE A 68 -3.75 1.57 0.39
N ALA A 69 -3.05 2.20 1.35
CA ALA A 69 -3.11 1.79 2.75
C ALA A 69 -4.50 2.03 3.36
N LEU A 70 -5.09 3.19 3.12
CA LEU A 70 -6.44 3.52 3.59
C LEU A 70 -7.49 2.58 2.96
N GLY A 71 -7.41 2.34 1.65
CA GLY A 71 -8.27 1.40 0.92
C GLY A 71 -8.14 -0.05 1.39
N ALA A 72 -6.94 -0.45 1.87
CA ALA A 72 -6.71 -1.75 2.51
C ALA A 72 -7.31 -1.88 3.92
N GLY A 73 -7.93 -0.82 4.45
CA GLY A 73 -8.63 -0.83 5.74
C GLY A 73 -7.84 -0.18 6.88
N ALA A 74 -6.77 0.57 6.59
CA ALA A 74 -6.10 1.37 7.61
C ALA A 74 -6.98 2.53 8.08
N ARG A 75 -6.90 2.86 9.36
CA ARG A 75 -7.44 4.14 9.88
C ARG A 75 -6.47 5.31 9.73
N GLU A 76 -5.19 5.00 9.51
CA GLU A 76 -4.12 5.97 9.40
C GLU A 76 -3.02 5.38 8.54
N ALA A 77 -2.51 6.19 7.62
CA ALA A 77 -1.45 5.80 6.69
C ALA A 77 -0.29 6.78 6.80
N HIS A 78 0.91 6.25 7.04
CA HIS A 78 2.15 7.01 7.02
C HIS A 78 3.08 6.48 5.95
N VAL A 79 3.69 7.38 5.20
CA VAL A 79 4.76 7.05 4.26
C VAL A 79 6.06 7.53 4.88
N VAL A 80 7.05 6.64 4.90
CA VAL A 80 8.41 6.92 5.38
C VAL A 80 9.39 6.62 4.25
N VAL A 81 10.24 7.60 3.93
CA VAL A 81 11.25 7.53 2.85
C VAL A 81 12.62 7.58 3.48
#